data_AF-A0A4R2F435-F1
#
_entry.id   AF-A0A4R2F435-F1
#
_cell.length_a   1.000
_cell.length_b   1.000
_cell.length_c   1.000
_cell.angle_alpha   90.00
_cell.angle_beta   90.00
_cell.angle_gamma   90.00
#
_symmetry.space_group_name_H-M   'P 1'
#
loop_
_entity.id
_entity.type
_entity.pdbx_description
1 polymer ?
#
loop_
_entity_poly.entity_id
_entity_poly.type
_entity_poly.pdbx_seq_one_letter_code
_entity_poly.pdbx_strand_id
1 'polypeptide(L)'
;MGQQWHKAQLAEKLSIRLQTESAICQLLAGATSLDTVCNLVLALAGSEQELSADVWDDGVMVALFFSAYRLLFVKATQQQLSQGEELIISIGGKLGQIVHMTDLLPAHRNQVELMSDLHQKLTNVRLKTRSKYSNMVRVR
;
A
#
# COMPACT_ATOMS: atom_id res chain seq x y z
N MET A 1 -17.65 20.07 -2.68
CA MET A 1 -17.72 19.41 -4.01
C MET A 1 -16.32 19.17 -4.61
N GLY A 2 -15.38 20.12 -4.54
CA GLY A 2 -14.04 19.95 -5.14
C GLY A 2 -13.22 18.76 -4.63
N GLN A 3 -13.06 18.57 -3.32
CA GLN A 3 -12.17 17.51 -2.78
C GLN A 3 -12.57 16.07 -3.16
N GLN A 4 -13.87 15.77 -3.26
CA GLN A 4 -14.33 14.43 -3.68
C GLN A 4 -14.04 14.17 -5.16
N TRP A 5 -14.11 15.21 -6.00
CA TRP A 5 -13.78 15.12 -7.41
C TRP A 5 -12.27 14.88 -7.62
N HIS A 6 -11.41 15.60 -6.89
CA HIS A 6 -9.96 15.37 -6.94
C HIS A 6 -9.60 13.96 -6.47
N LYS A 7 -10.27 13.45 -5.42
CA LYS A 7 -10.12 12.04 -4.98
C LYS A 7 -10.49 11.06 -6.09
N ALA A 8 -11.64 11.23 -6.74
CA ALA A 8 -12.05 10.34 -7.82
C ALA A 8 -11.04 10.32 -8.98
N GLN A 9 -10.55 11.49 -9.39
CA GLN A 9 -9.54 11.59 -10.45
C GLN A 9 -8.20 10.96 -10.08
N LEU A 10 -7.73 11.19 -8.85
CA LEU A 10 -6.52 10.52 -8.36
C LEU A 10 -6.71 9.01 -8.29
N ALA A 11 -7.90 8.52 -7.95
CA ALA A 11 -8.18 7.09 -7.88
C ALA A 11 -8.08 6.47 -9.26
N GLU A 12 -8.63 7.15 -10.27
CA GLU A 12 -8.54 6.75 -11.67
C GLU A 12 -7.10 6.75 -12.17
N LYS A 13 -6.35 7.84 -11.97
CA LYS A 13 -4.93 7.93 -12.35
C LYS A 13 -4.08 6.84 -11.70
N LEU A 14 -4.33 6.57 -10.41
CA LEU A 14 -3.65 5.52 -9.67
C LEU A 14 -4.00 4.13 -10.21
N SER A 15 -5.28 3.87 -10.48
CA SER A 15 -5.75 2.61 -11.05
C SER A 15 -5.07 2.38 -12.41
N ILE A 16 -5.11 3.36 -13.32
CA ILE A 16 -4.48 3.28 -14.65
C ILE A 16 -2.98 2.95 -14.52
N ARG A 17 -2.25 3.65 -13.63
CA ARG A 17 -0.82 3.40 -13.42
C ARG A 17 -0.56 1.98 -12.92
N LEU A 18 -1.32 1.50 -11.93
CA LEU A 18 -1.12 0.17 -11.33
C LEU A 18 -1.57 -0.99 -12.23
N GLN A 19 -2.53 -0.78 -13.13
CA GLN A 19 -2.98 -1.80 -14.10
C GLN A 19 -1.88 -2.21 -15.07
N THR A 20 -0.93 -1.32 -15.34
CA THR A 20 0.23 -1.61 -16.20
C THR A 20 1.25 -2.55 -15.55
N GLU A 21 1.13 -2.78 -14.24
CA GLU A 21 2.12 -3.50 -13.45
C GLU A 21 1.69 -4.95 -13.19
N SER A 22 2.26 -5.88 -13.95
CA SER A 22 1.95 -7.31 -13.85
C SER A 22 2.09 -7.87 -12.42
N ALA A 23 3.11 -7.42 -11.68
CA ALA A 23 3.34 -7.82 -10.30
C ALA A 23 2.22 -7.39 -9.35
N ILE A 24 1.53 -6.29 -9.64
CA ILE A 24 0.38 -5.80 -8.86
C ILE A 24 -0.88 -6.53 -9.26
N CYS A 25 -1.13 -6.69 -10.56
CA CYS A 25 -2.29 -7.43 -11.07
C CYS A 25 -2.35 -8.86 -10.52
N GLN A 26 -1.21 -9.52 -10.31
CA GLN A 26 -1.13 -10.84 -9.68
C GLN A 26 -1.59 -10.86 -8.21
N LEU A 27 -1.42 -9.76 -7.47
CA LEU A 27 -1.88 -9.66 -6.08
C LEU A 27 -3.41 -9.56 -5.97
N LEU A 28 -4.07 -9.05 -7.01
CA LEU A 28 -5.49 -8.74 -7.03
C LEU A 28 -6.38 -9.92 -7.46
N ALA A 29 -5.80 -11.10 -7.68
CA ALA A 29 -6.50 -12.28 -8.19
C ALA A 29 -7.62 -12.77 -7.24
N GLY A 30 -8.82 -12.20 -7.39
CA GLY A 30 -10.08 -12.83 -7.03
C GLY A 30 -10.87 -12.24 -5.86
N ALA A 31 -10.35 -11.27 -5.11
CA ALA A 31 -10.99 -10.93 -3.83
C ALA A 31 -11.13 -9.44 -3.49
N THR A 32 -10.36 -8.54 -4.12
CA THR A 32 -10.58 -7.09 -4.02
C THR A 32 -10.17 -6.44 -5.33
N SER A 33 -11.00 -5.54 -5.87
CA SER A 33 -10.69 -4.85 -7.12
C SER A 33 -9.61 -3.79 -6.90
N LEU A 34 -8.85 -3.49 -7.95
CA LEU A 34 -7.89 -2.40 -7.94
C LEU A 34 -8.54 -1.06 -7.57
N ASP A 35 -9.74 -0.82 -8.06
CA ASP A 35 -10.48 0.41 -7.77
C ASP A 35 -10.81 0.53 -6.29
N THR A 36 -11.19 -0.56 -5.62
CA THR A 36 -11.40 -0.56 -4.17
C THR A 36 -10.10 -0.21 -3.43
N VAL A 37 -8.97 -0.78 -3.85
CA VAL A 37 -7.66 -0.47 -3.26
C VAL A 37 -7.30 1.00 -3.47
N CYS A 38 -7.45 1.53 -4.69
CA CYS A 38 -7.12 2.93 -5.01
C CYS A 38 -7.97 3.92 -4.19
N ASN A 39 -9.28 3.66 -4.12
CA ASN A 39 -10.19 4.47 -3.31
C ASN A 39 -9.83 4.41 -1.82
N LEU A 40 -9.45 3.23 -1.31
CA LEU A 40 -9.02 3.07 0.08
C LEU A 40 -7.71 3.81 0.38
N VAL A 41 -6.72 3.75 -0.53
CA VAL A 41 -5.47 4.52 -0.41
C VAL A 41 -5.78 6.02 -0.29
N LEU A 42 -6.66 6.56 -1.14
CA LEU A 42 -6.99 7.99 -1.12
C LEU A 42 -7.88 8.40 0.05
N ALA A 43 -8.73 7.49 0.54
CA ALA A 43 -9.46 7.71 1.77
C ALA A 43 -8.50 7.86 2.96
N LEU A 44 -7.49 6.99 3.04
CA LEU A 44 -6.48 7.01 4.10
C LEU A 44 -5.51 8.19 3.96
N ALA A 45 -4.95 8.41 2.77
CA ALA A 45 -3.99 9.51 2.53
C ALA A 45 -4.64 10.89 2.63
N GLY A 46 -5.88 11.05 2.14
CA GLY A 46 -6.61 12.30 2.22
C GLY A 46 -7.05 12.71 3.63
N SER A 47 -6.72 11.91 4.65
CA SER A 47 -6.84 12.32 6.06
C SER A 47 -5.63 13.11 6.56
N GLU A 48 -4.48 12.98 5.88
CA GLU A 48 -3.21 13.62 6.28
C GLU A 48 -2.84 14.83 5.42
N GLN A 49 -3.35 14.92 4.18
CA GLN A 49 -2.99 15.97 3.23
C GLN A 49 -4.14 16.35 2.30
N GLU A 50 -4.15 17.61 1.83
CA GLU A 50 -5.03 18.01 0.73
C GLU A 50 -4.57 17.36 -0.57
N LEU A 51 -5.51 16.74 -1.27
CA LEU A 51 -5.25 16.00 -2.48
C LEU A 51 -5.56 16.88 -3.70
N SER A 52 -4.57 17.11 -4.56
CA SER A 52 -4.77 17.70 -5.89
C SER A 52 -4.49 16.65 -6.96
N ALA A 53 -5.34 16.63 -7.98
CA ALA A 53 -5.22 15.79 -9.15
C ALA A 53 -4.44 16.48 -10.28
N ASP A 54 -4.08 17.76 -10.13
CA ASP A 54 -3.50 18.57 -11.20
C ASP A 54 -2.09 18.09 -11.59
N VAL A 55 -1.35 17.55 -10.61
CA VAL A 55 -0.01 17.00 -10.79
C VAL A 55 -0.04 15.51 -10.47
N TRP A 56 0.45 14.69 -11.40
CA TRP A 56 0.55 13.24 -11.22
C TRP A 56 1.89 12.72 -11.73
N ASP A 57 2.63 12.06 -10.84
CA ASP A 57 3.85 11.32 -11.14
C ASP A 57 4.02 10.15 -10.14
N ASP A 58 5.07 9.36 -10.33
CA ASP A 58 5.37 8.23 -9.43
C ASP A 58 5.70 8.71 -8.00
N GLY A 59 6.15 9.95 -7.81
CA GLY A 59 6.37 10.54 -6.49
C GLY A 59 5.06 10.77 -5.72
N VAL A 60 4.04 11.30 -6.38
CA VAL A 60 2.69 11.45 -5.84
C VAL A 60 2.13 10.07 -5.47
N MET A 61 2.26 9.07 -6.35
CA MET A 61 1.83 7.70 -6.05
C MET A 61 2.53 7.16 -4.80
N VAL A 62 3.85 7.32 -4.69
CA VAL A 62 4.63 6.88 -3.53
C VAL A 62 4.16 7.58 -2.25
N ALA A 63 3.95 8.89 -2.28
CA ALA A 63 3.49 9.65 -1.12
C ALA A 63 2.10 9.18 -0.63
N LEU A 64 1.16 8.96 -1.56
CA LEU A 64 -0.18 8.45 -1.27
C LEU A 64 -0.13 7.08 -0.60
N PHE A 65 0.64 6.15 -1.17
CA PHE A 65 0.83 4.84 -0.57
C PHE A 65 1.52 4.92 0.78
N PHE A 66 2.53 5.78 0.93
CA PHE A 66 3.26 5.90 2.18
C PHE A 66 2.38 6.38 3.33
N SER A 67 1.53 7.39 3.11
CA SER A 67 0.55 7.85 4.09
C SER A 67 -0.43 6.74 4.48
N ALA A 68 -1.02 6.06 3.49
CA ALA A 68 -1.93 4.93 3.76
C ALA A 68 -1.21 3.79 4.50
N TYR A 69 -0.01 3.43 4.06
CA TYR A 69 0.80 2.35 4.60
C TYR A 69 1.16 2.58 6.06
N ARG A 70 1.55 3.81 6.44
CA ARG A 70 1.91 4.13 7.84
C ARG A 70 0.74 3.90 8.79
N LEU A 71 -0.45 4.37 8.43
CA LEU A 71 -1.66 4.16 9.22
C LEU A 71 -2.00 2.67 9.35
N LEU A 72 -1.94 1.94 8.24
CA LEU A 72 -2.20 0.51 8.22
C LEU A 72 -1.15 -0.32 8.94
N PHE A 73 0.11 0.10 8.91
CA PHE A 73 1.18 -0.56 9.65
C PHE A 73 0.92 -0.46 11.15
N VAL A 74 0.59 0.73 11.66
CA VAL A 74 0.20 0.90 13.07
C VAL A 74 -1.01 0.02 13.39
N LYS A 75 -2.04 0.07 12.54
CA LYS A 75 -3.23 -0.79 12.70
C LYS A 75 -2.87 -2.28 12.76
N ALA A 76 -1.99 -2.75 11.88
CA ALA A 76 -1.57 -4.15 11.81
C ALA A 76 -0.81 -4.63 13.06
N THR A 77 -0.22 -3.73 13.84
CA THR A 77 0.40 -4.08 15.14
C THR A 77 -0.62 -4.33 16.25
N GLN A 78 -1.84 -3.83 16.09
CA GLN A 78 -2.88 -3.86 17.13
C GLN A 78 -4.03 -4.81 16.79
N GLN A 79 -4.37 -4.93 15.50
CA GLN A 79 -5.53 -5.68 15.02
C GLN A 79 -5.30 -6.26 13.62
N GLN A 80 -6.19 -7.17 13.22
CA GLN A 80 -6.17 -7.72 11.86
C GLN A 80 -6.59 -6.64 10.85
N LEU A 81 -5.93 -6.66 9.70
CA LEU A 81 -6.29 -5.83 8.56
C LEU A 81 -7.37 -6.51 7.73
N SER A 82 -8.25 -5.72 7.14
CA SER A 82 -9.14 -6.19 6.08
C SER A 82 -8.32 -6.56 4.83
N GLN A 83 -8.93 -7.28 3.91
CA GLN A 83 -8.26 -7.72 2.69
C GLN A 83 -7.74 -6.56 1.83
N GLY A 84 -8.52 -5.50 1.65
CA GLY A 84 -8.07 -4.31 0.93
C GLY A 84 -6.87 -3.63 1.61
N GLU A 85 -6.85 -3.61 2.93
CA GLU A 85 -5.74 -3.06 3.70
C GLU A 85 -4.47 -3.94 3.61
N GLU A 86 -4.62 -5.27 3.65
CA GLU A 86 -3.50 -6.20 3.40
C GLU A 86 -2.92 -6.04 1.99
N LEU A 87 -3.77 -5.77 1.00
CA LEU A 87 -3.32 -5.48 -0.35
C LEU A 87 -2.53 -4.18 -0.41
N ILE A 88 -2.96 -3.12 0.28
CA ILE A 88 -2.19 -1.86 0.36
C ILE A 88 -0.80 -2.11 0.96
N ILE A 89 -0.71 -2.89 2.04
CA ILE A 89 0.58 -3.27 2.65
C ILE A 89 1.44 -4.09 1.68
N SER A 90 0.83 -5.01 0.92
CA SER A 90 1.55 -5.86 -0.03
C SER A 90 2.06 -5.07 -1.24
N ILE A 91 1.24 -4.16 -1.78
CA ILE A 91 1.60 -3.27 -2.88
C ILE A 91 2.70 -2.30 -2.42
N GLY A 92 2.55 -1.68 -1.25
CA GLY A 92 3.54 -0.75 -0.69
C GLY A 92 4.93 -1.37 -0.54
N GLY A 93 5.00 -2.62 -0.07
CA GLY A 93 6.26 -3.36 0.03
C GLY A 93 6.93 -3.70 -1.31
N LYS A 94 6.16 -3.63 -2.41
CA LYS A 94 6.60 -3.92 -3.79
C LYS A 94 6.75 -2.67 -4.66
N LEU A 95 6.44 -1.48 -4.14
CA LEU A 95 6.54 -0.24 -4.93
C LEU A 95 7.92 -0.03 -5.54
N GLY A 96 8.98 -0.50 -4.88
CA GLY A 96 10.34 -0.37 -5.42
C GLY A 96 10.61 -1.20 -6.68
N GLN A 97 9.72 -2.12 -7.03
CA GLN A 97 9.77 -2.90 -8.27
C GLN A 97 9.02 -2.21 -9.41
N ILE A 98 8.25 -1.16 -9.11
CA ILE A 98 7.31 -0.49 -10.02
C ILE A 98 7.81 0.91 -10.42
N VAL A 99 8.45 1.60 -9.47
CA VAL A 99 8.92 2.97 -9.67
C VAL A 99 10.39 2.99 -10.08
N HIS A 100 10.73 3.89 -10.99
CA HIS A 100 12.12 4.15 -11.37
C HIS A 100 12.79 5.00 -10.28
N MET A 101 13.57 4.34 -9.40
CA MET A 101 14.22 5.01 -8.25
C MET A 101 15.10 6.21 -8.62
N THR A 102 15.68 6.20 -9.82
CA THR A 102 16.51 7.30 -10.34
C THR A 102 15.73 8.58 -10.53
N ASP A 103 14.44 8.46 -10.84
CA ASP A 103 13.58 9.57 -11.24
C ASP A 103 12.86 10.18 -10.04
N LEU A 104 12.93 9.50 -8.89
CA LEU A 104 12.34 9.94 -7.64
C LEU A 104 13.23 10.92 -6.89
N LEU A 105 12.60 11.87 -6.20
CA LEU A 105 13.27 12.69 -5.19
C LEU A 105 13.78 11.82 -4.04
N PRO A 106 14.87 12.23 -3.35
CA PRO A 106 15.43 11.46 -2.23
C PRO A 106 14.41 11.11 -1.14
N ALA A 107 13.46 12.01 -0.86
CA ALA A 107 12.41 11.76 0.13
C ALA A 107 11.49 10.58 -0.27
N HIS A 108 11.09 10.50 -1.54
CA HIS A 108 10.24 9.42 -2.05
C HIS A 108 11.00 8.09 -2.10
N ARG A 109 12.29 8.10 -2.45
CA ARG A 109 13.13 6.90 -2.35
C ARG A 109 13.15 6.33 -0.93
N ASN A 110 13.41 7.17 0.06
CA ASN A 110 13.42 6.77 1.48
C ASN A 110 12.06 6.20 1.91
N GLN A 111 10.95 6.75 1.40
CA GLN A 111 9.60 6.22 1.68
C GLN A 111 9.42 4.81 1.12
N VAL A 112 9.88 4.55 -0.10
CA VAL A 112 9.77 3.22 -0.70
C VAL A 112 10.64 2.20 0.02
N GLU A 113 11.89 2.56 0.32
CA GLU A 113 12.80 1.71 1.11
C GLU A 113 12.19 1.36 2.47
N LEU A 114 11.63 2.36 3.17
CA LEU A 114 10.98 2.15 4.45
C LEU A 114 9.75 1.24 4.36
N MET A 115 8.91 1.40 3.33
CA MET A 115 7.76 0.50 3.12
C MET A 115 8.22 -0.94 2.90
N SER A 116 9.27 -1.15 2.10
CA SER A 116 9.83 -2.48 1.85
C SER A 116 10.39 -3.12 3.13
N ASP A 117 11.17 -2.37 3.90
CA ASP A 117 11.73 -2.81 5.17
C ASP A 117 10.65 -3.18 6.20
N LEU A 118 9.63 -2.33 6.34
CA LEU A 118 8.51 -2.58 7.24
C LEU A 118 7.69 -3.78 6.79
N HIS A 119 7.50 -3.97 5.49
CA HIS A 119 6.80 -5.13 4.93
C HIS A 119 7.53 -6.43 5.28
N GLN A 120 8.86 -6.45 5.13
CA GLN A 120 9.68 -7.60 5.48
C GLN A 120 9.61 -7.90 6.99
N LYS A 121 9.71 -6.86 7.84
CA LYS A 121 9.58 -7.01 9.30
C LYS A 121 8.22 -7.56 9.69
N LEU A 122 7.13 -7.01 9.13
CA LEU A 122 5.77 -7.46 9.42
C LEU A 122 5.55 -8.92 8.99
N THR A 123 6.04 -9.30 7.82
CA THR A 123 5.98 -10.68 7.32
C THR A 123 6.73 -11.63 8.25
N ASN A 124 7.94 -11.27 8.68
CA ASN A 124 8.73 -12.06 9.62
C ASN A 124 8.03 -12.25 10.97
N VAL A 125 7.41 -11.20 11.51
CA VAL A 125 6.63 -11.29 12.76
C VAL A 125 5.45 -12.24 12.59
N ARG A 126 4.68 -12.11 11.51
CA ARG A 126 3.52 -12.96 11.21
C ARG A 126 3.92 -14.43 11.05
N LEU A 127 5.04 -14.71 10.37
CA LEU A 127 5.57 -16.06 10.22
C LEU A 127 5.97 -16.68 11.57
N LYS A 128 6.67 -15.92 12.43
CA LYS A 128 7.04 -16.38 13.78
C LYS A 128 5.80 -16.70 14.62
N THR A 129 4.76 -15.86 14.55
CA THR A 129 3.51 -16.10 15.25
C THR A 129 2.83 -17.38 14.77
N ARG A 130 2.71 -17.60 13.45
CA ARG A 130 2.14 -18.83 12.88
C ARG A 130 2.92 -20.09 13.30
N SER A 131 4.25 -20.02 13.30
CA SER A 131 5.09 -21.14 13.74
C SER A 131 4.90 -21.49 15.22
N LYS A 132 4.77 -20.49 16.12
CA LYS A 132 4.49 -20.72 17.54
C LYS A 132 3.17 -21.46 17.76
N TYR A 133 2.11 -21.09 17.05
CA TYR A 133 0.82 -21.79 17.16
C TYR A 133 0.83 -23.19 16.53
N SER A 134 1.55 -23.38 15.41
CA SER A 134 1.67 -24.69 14.77
C SER A 134 2.45 -25.71 15.62
N ASN A 135 3.46 -25.26 16.36
CA ASN A 135 4.23 -26.13 17.27
C ASN A 135 3.45 -26.52 18.54
N MET A 136 2.44 -25.76 18.95
CA MET A 136 1.59 -26.12 20.11
C MET A 136 0.56 -27.22 19.81
N VAL A 137 0.16 -27.39 18.55
CA VAL A 137 -0.85 -28.40 18.15
C VAL A 137 -0.25 -29.82 18.05
N ARG A 138 1.08 -29.95 17.92
CA ARG A 138 1.77 -31.26 17.82
C ARG A 138 2.24 -31.82 19.17
N VAL A 139 1.94 -31.16 20.28
CA VAL A 139 2.26 -31.64 21.64
C VAL A 139 0.96 -31.92 22.38
N ARG A 140 0.18 -32.90 21.90
CA ARG A 140 -0.90 -33.55 22.64
C ARG A 140 -1.00 -35.01 22.22
#